data_AF-A0A1G1FXB9-F1
#
_entry.id   AF-A0A1G1FXB9-F1
#
_cell.length_a   1.000
_cell.length_b   1.000
_cell.length_c   1.000
_cell.angle_alpha   90.00
_cell.angle_beta   90.00
_cell.angle_gamma   90.00
#
_symmetry.space_group_name_H-M   'P 1'
#
loop_
_entity.id
_entity.type
_entity.pdbx_description
1 polymer ?
#
loop_
_entity_poly.entity_id
_entity_poly.type
_entity_poly.pdbx_seq_one_letter_code
_entity_poly.pdbx_strand_id
1 'polypeptide(L)'
;MKIPYQVPCPNCSETVEVKAELTENNFVIECPRCGVQKGNFFDSRFHIGQALIYYSTYALASGDTNFSILLSAMAMDCYLSRLYYKWTEIQELKGGSPFNPEEIEKKIGEEFIKIGNFLDKVKKVEALIFPAGTSSFIESHSDLQDEIKTDFPSVLVDSFVKDMRNEIMWKRNNIVHIGNKKYRHDEAWKCLNYAEFFIKVFEKIEEAKSREIGSEIIA
;
A
#
# COMPACT_ATOMS: atom_id res chain seq x y z
N MET A 1 11.60 15.73 -8.58
CA MET A 1 12.79 15.15 -7.89
C MET A 1 12.75 13.66 -8.13
N LYS A 2 13.84 13.08 -8.64
CA LYS A 2 13.88 11.65 -8.96
C LYS A 2 14.24 10.83 -7.72
N ILE A 3 13.40 9.85 -7.39
CA ILE A 3 13.60 8.91 -6.30
C ILE A 3 14.27 7.67 -6.87
N PRO A 4 15.29 7.11 -6.20
CA PRO A 4 15.85 5.82 -6.58
C PRO A 4 14.89 4.70 -6.14
N TYR A 5 14.32 4.01 -7.11
CA TYR A 5 13.54 2.80 -6.94
C TYR A 5 14.45 1.58 -7.07
N GLN A 6 14.36 0.65 -6.13
CA GLN A 6 15.07 -0.63 -6.20
C GLN A 6 14.13 -1.68 -6.77
N VAL A 7 14.36 -2.09 -8.01
CA VAL A 7 13.40 -2.88 -8.77
C VAL A 7 13.99 -4.23 -9.18
N PRO A 8 13.35 -5.37 -8.86
CA PRO A 8 13.83 -6.66 -9.30
C PRO A 8 13.64 -6.85 -10.81
N CYS A 9 14.68 -7.32 -11.48
CA CYS A 9 14.63 -7.69 -12.89
C CYS A 9 13.66 -8.87 -13.08
N PRO A 10 12.71 -8.81 -14.02
CA PRO A 10 11.74 -9.88 -14.23
C PRO A 10 12.37 -11.18 -14.77
N ASN A 11 13.56 -11.11 -15.35
CA ASN A 11 14.22 -12.28 -15.96
C ASN A 11 15.26 -12.92 -15.03
N CYS A 12 16.15 -12.12 -14.44
CA CYS A 12 17.25 -12.63 -13.61
C CYS A 12 17.12 -12.30 -12.12
N SER A 13 16.03 -11.65 -11.69
CA SER A 13 15.78 -11.21 -10.30
C SER A 13 16.80 -10.23 -9.71
N GLU A 14 17.81 -9.81 -10.47
CA GLU A 14 18.78 -8.79 -10.06
C GLU A 14 18.07 -7.47 -9.74
N THR A 15 18.38 -6.86 -8.59
CA THR A 15 17.83 -5.56 -8.23
C THR A 15 18.53 -4.44 -9.01
N VAL A 16 17.74 -3.63 -9.71
CA VAL A 16 18.21 -2.50 -10.51
C VAL A 16 17.73 -1.21 -9.87
N GLU A 17 18.64 -0.25 -9.66
CA GLU A 17 18.27 1.10 -9.26
C GLU A 17 17.75 1.89 -10.46
N VAL A 18 16.54 2.44 -10.34
CA VAL A 18 15.94 3.30 -11.37
C VAL A 18 15.52 4.62 -10.74
N LYS A 19 15.95 5.73 -11.34
CA LYS A 19 15.60 7.07 -10.85
C LYS A 19 14.41 7.61 -11.63
N ALA A 20 13.25 7.67 -10.97
CA ALA A 20 12.02 8.18 -11.56
C ALA A 20 11.30 9.16 -10.62
N GLU A 21 10.43 10.00 -11.16
CA GLU A 21 9.59 10.89 -10.33
C GLU A 21 8.37 10.12 -9.78
N LEU A 22 7.77 10.61 -8.69
CA LEU A 22 6.52 10.02 -8.17
C LEU A 22 5.35 10.11 -9.17
N THR A 23 5.41 11.09 -10.07
CA THR A 23 4.39 11.37 -11.08
C THR A 23 4.69 10.70 -12.43
N GLU A 24 5.87 10.09 -12.59
CA GLU A 24 6.19 9.37 -13.81
C GLU A 24 5.40 8.06 -13.79
N ASN A 25 4.41 7.92 -14.69
CA ASN A 25 3.57 6.71 -14.76
C ASN A 25 4.23 5.57 -15.54
N ASN A 26 5.38 5.81 -16.15
CA ASN A 26 6.13 4.84 -16.95
C ASN A 26 7.62 5.20 -16.94
N PHE A 27 8.47 4.21 -16.67
CA PHE A 27 9.90 4.28 -16.94
C PHE A 27 10.38 2.97 -17.54
N VAL A 28 11.48 3.05 -18.31
CA VAL A 28 12.14 1.89 -18.91
C VAL A 28 13.23 1.43 -17.95
N ILE A 29 13.22 0.15 -17.62
CA ILE A 29 14.32 -0.48 -16.88
C ILE A 29 15.17 -1.25 -17.85
N GLU A 30 16.48 -1.01 -17.82
CA GLU A 30 17.47 -1.86 -18.47
C GLU A 30 18.25 -2.61 -17.39
N CYS A 31 18.18 -3.94 -17.40
CA CYS A 31 18.93 -4.74 -16.45
C CYS A 31 20.40 -4.82 -16.87
N PRO A 32 21.36 -4.35 -16.04
CA PRO A 32 22.78 -4.40 -16.40
C PRO A 32 23.34 -5.83 -16.49
N ARG A 33 22.66 -6.81 -15.87
CA ARG A 33 23.11 -8.20 -15.83
C ARG A 33 22.65 -9.03 -17.03
N CYS A 34 21.40 -8.89 -17.47
CA CYS A 34 20.85 -9.71 -18.56
C CYS A 34 20.48 -8.90 -19.80
N GLY A 35 20.65 -7.58 -19.79
CA GLY A 35 20.34 -6.69 -20.92
C GLY A 35 18.85 -6.56 -21.23
N VAL A 36 17.96 -7.18 -20.45
CA VAL A 36 16.52 -7.07 -20.70
C VAL A 36 16.07 -5.64 -20.46
N GLN A 37 15.39 -5.08 -21.46
CA GLN A 37 14.70 -3.81 -21.33
C GLN A 37 13.21 -4.08 -21.13
N LYS A 38 12.63 -3.50 -20.08
CA LYS A 38 11.19 -3.52 -19.84
C LYS A 38 10.67 -2.10 -19.71
N GLY A 39 9.91 -1.67 -20.72
CA GLY A 39 9.05 -0.49 -20.63
C GLY A 39 7.78 -0.81 -19.84
N ASN A 40 7.08 0.25 -19.40
CA ASN A 40 5.86 0.14 -18.59
C ASN A 40 6.07 -0.72 -17.34
N PHE A 41 7.13 -0.42 -16.57
CA PHE A 41 7.40 -1.16 -15.33
C PHE A 41 6.29 -1.03 -14.30
N PHE A 42 5.48 0.03 -14.38
CA PHE A 42 4.22 0.12 -13.66
C PHE A 42 3.21 -0.90 -14.23
N ASP A 43 3.45 -2.17 -13.91
CA ASP A 43 2.40 -3.18 -13.85
C ASP A 43 1.29 -2.64 -12.92
N SER A 44 0.08 -3.18 -13.05
CA SER A 44 -1.05 -3.02 -12.13
C SER A 44 -0.71 -3.10 -10.63
N ARG A 45 0.46 -3.68 -10.29
CA ARG A 45 1.04 -3.82 -8.95
C ARG A 45 1.88 -2.63 -8.48
N PHE A 46 2.38 -1.76 -9.37
CA PHE A 46 3.07 -0.55 -8.94
C PHE A 46 2.07 0.58 -8.71
N HIS A 47 1.86 0.93 -7.46
CA HIS A 47 0.95 2.01 -7.06
C HIS A 47 1.64 3.01 -6.13
N ILE A 48 0.96 4.14 -5.86
CA ILE A 48 1.50 5.23 -5.03
C ILE A 48 1.95 4.76 -3.64
N GLY A 49 1.23 3.82 -3.02
CA GLY A 49 1.66 3.17 -1.77
C GLY A 49 3.06 2.55 -1.88
N GLN A 50 3.32 1.75 -2.91
CA GLN A 50 4.62 1.13 -3.15
C GLN A 50 5.71 2.17 -3.46
N ALA A 51 5.38 3.22 -4.22
CA ALA A 51 6.31 4.32 -4.48
C ALA A 51 6.74 5.02 -3.18
N LEU A 52 5.80 5.23 -2.25
CA LEU A 52 6.05 5.82 -0.94
C LEU A 52 6.86 4.89 -0.02
N ILE A 53 6.68 3.57 -0.13
CA ILE A 53 7.55 2.58 0.53
C ILE A 53 8.99 2.74 0.05
N TYR A 54 9.25 2.72 -1.26
CA TYR A 54 10.61 2.89 -1.79
C TYR A 54 11.24 4.21 -1.34
N TYR A 55 10.44 5.28 -1.32
CA TYR A 55 10.93 6.57 -0.84
C TYR A 55 11.22 6.55 0.67
N SER A 56 10.39 5.86 1.45
CA SER A 56 10.62 5.65 2.88
C SER A 56 11.93 4.91 3.13
N THR A 57 12.21 3.86 2.35
CA THR A 57 13.48 3.10 2.40
C THR A 57 14.68 4.01 2.10
N TYR A 58 14.58 4.86 1.08
CA TYR A 58 15.63 5.81 0.75
C TYR A 58 15.86 6.86 1.85
N ALA A 59 14.78 7.41 2.42
CA ALA A 59 14.85 8.36 3.52
C ALA A 59 15.55 7.74 4.74
N LEU A 60 15.22 6.49 5.07
CA LEU A 60 15.83 5.75 6.16
C LEU A 60 17.32 5.48 5.94
N ALA A 61 17.70 5.02 4.73
CA ALA A 61 19.09 4.82 4.35
C ALA A 61 19.93 6.11 4.40
N SER A 62 19.28 7.25 4.18
CA SER A 62 19.88 8.59 4.28
C SER A 62 19.90 9.14 5.72
N GLY A 63 19.38 8.40 6.69
CA GLY A 63 19.34 8.77 8.10
C GLY A 63 18.14 9.64 8.52
N ASP A 64 17.19 9.92 7.62
CA ASP A 64 15.97 10.67 7.94
C ASP A 64 14.86 9.74 8.46
N THR A 65 15.00 9.35 9.72
CA THR A 65 14.09 8.42 10.40
C THR A 65 12.66 8.96 10.51
N ASN A 66 12.50 10.25 10.77
CA ASN A 66 11.18 10.88 10.89
C ASN A 66 10.46 10.88 9.54
N PHE A 67 11.17 11.25 8.47
CA PHE A 67 10.57 11.28 7.14
C PHE A 67 10.22 9.88 6.64
N SER A 68 11.05 8.87 6.93
CA SER A 68 10.69 7.46 6.68
C SER A 68 9.40 7.05 7.41
N ILE A 69 9.22 7.39 8.69
CA ILE A 69 7.96 7.10 9.42
C ILE A 69 6.76 7.79 8.77
N LEU A 70 6.90 9.06 8.36
CA LEU A 70 5.84 9.80 7.67
C LEU A 70 5.45 9.13 6.35
N LEU A 71 6.44 8.78 5.52
CA LEU A 71 6.22 8.14 4.23
C LEU A 71 5.59 6.75 4.39
N SER A 72 6.00 5.97 5.39
CA SER A 72 5.42 4.65 5.69
C SER A 72 3.93 4.76 6.05
N ALA A 73 3.57 5.74 6.89
CA ALA A 73 2.18 6.01 7.22
C ALA A 73 1.36 6.48 6.01
N MET A 74 1.93 7.38 5.21
CA MET A 74 1.30 7.85 3.97
C MET A 74 1.11 6.73 2.95
N ALA A 75 2.04 5.77 2.87
CA ALA A 75 1.92 4.62 1.99
C ALA A 75 0.64 3.82 2.27
N MET A 76 0.37 3.52 3.55
CA MET A 76 -0.86 2.83 3.96
C MET A 76 -2.12 3.64 3.61
N ASP A 77 -2.14 4.93 3.97
CA ASP A 77 -3.30 5.81 3.70
C ASP A 77 -3.57 5.92 2.19
N CYS A 78 -2.54 6.18 1.38
CA CYS A 78 -2.67 6.33 -0.07
C CYS A 78 -3.05 5.00 -0.74
N TYR A 79 -2.58 3.86 -0.22
CA TYR A 79 -2.98 2.55 -0.74
C TYR A 79 -4.45 2.25 -0.44
N LEU A 80 -4.94 2.55 0.77
CA LEU A 80 -6.37 2.43 1.09
C LEU A 80 -7.23 3.36 0.22
N SER A 81 -6.79 4.60 -0.02
CA SER A 81 -7.47 5.48 -0.97
C SER A 81 -7.59 4.80 -2.33
N ARG A 82 -6.48 4.30 -2.89
CA ARG A 82 -6.46 3.62 -4.19
C ARG A 82 -7.48 2.47 -4.25
N LEU A 83 -7.50 1.61 -3.23
CA LEU A 83 -8.45 0.50 -3.15
C LEU A 83 -9.90 1.00 -3.10
N TYR A 84 -10.19 1.97 -2.24
CA TYR A 84 -11.53 2.56 -2.16
C TYR A 84 -11.99 3.12 -3.50
N TYR A 85 -11.13 3.88 -4.17
CA TYR A 85 -11.41 4.45 -5.49
C TYR A 85 -11.70 3.38 -6.52
N LYS A 86 -10.77 2.44 -6.72
CA LYS A 86 -10.91 1.36 -7.70
C LYS A 86 -12.20 0.57 -7.48
N TRP A 87 -12.48 0.17 -6.25
CA TRP A 87 -13.59 -0.74 -5.98
C TRP A 87 -14.95 -0.04 -5.95
N THR A 88 -15.00 1.24 -5.58
CA THR A 88 -16.21 2.05 -5.72
C THR A 88 -16.52 2.30 -7.20
N GLU A 89 -15.51 2.62 -8.01
CA GLU A 89 -15.65 2.79 -9.45
C GLU A 89 -16.22 1.53 -10.12
N ILE A 90 -15.67 0.35 -9.80
CA ILE A 90 -16.18 -0.94 -10.30
C ILE A 90 -17.64 -1.17 -9.88
N GLN A 91 -18.03 -0.82 -8.66
CA GLN A 91 -19.42 -0.97 -8.20
C GLN A 91 -20.38 -0.02 -8.94
N GLU A 92 -20.00 1.24 -9.14
CA GLU A 92 -20.80 2.23 -9.88
C GLU A 92 -20.96 1.81 -11.35
N LEU A 93 -19.89 1.28 -11.97
CA LEU A 93 -19.92 0.72 -13.33
C LEU A 93 -20.87 -0.48 -13.43
N LYS A 94 -20.86 -1.41 -12.45
CA LYS A 94 -21.82 -2.53 -12.39
C LYS A 94 -23.27 -2.06 -12.22
N GLY A 95 -23.49 -0.88 -11.63
CA GLY A 95 -24.81 -0.29 -11.39
C GLY A 95 -25.51 0.31 -12.62
N GLY A 96 -24.81 0.43 -13.76
CA GLY A 96 -25.38 0.96 -15.01
C GLY A 96 -25.55 2.48 -15.05
N SER A 97 -24.98 3.21 -14.08
CA SER A 97 -24.95 4.67 -14.05
C SER A 97 -24.16 5.23 -15.25
N PRO A 98 -24.54 6.41 -15.81
CA PRO A 98 -23.71 7.09 -16.80
C PRO A 98 -22.32 7.36 -16.20
N PHE A 99 -21.29 6.76 -16.80
CA PHE A 99 -19.93 6.87 -16.30
C PHE A 99 -19.34 8.23 -16.69
N ASN A 100 -19.18 9.12 -15.71
CA ASN A 100 -18.40 10.34 -15.83
C ASN A 100 -17.18 10.26 -14.90
N PRO A 101 -15.97 10.00 -15.44
CA PRO A 101 -14.76 9.83 -14.64
C PRO A 101 -14.49 10.98 -13.67
N GLU A 102 -14.66 12.23 -14.12
CA GLU A 102 -14.33 13.42 -13.32
C GLU A 102 -15.29 13.61 -12.14
N GLU A 103 -16.59 13.35 -12.37
CA GLU A 103 -17.60 13.43 -11.30
C GLU A 103 -17.44 12.31 -10.29
N ILE A 104 -17.12 11.10 -10.76
CA ILE A 104 -16.86 9.94 -9.90
C ILE A 104 -15.59 10.18 -9.08
N GLU A 105 -14.51 10.63 -9.69
CA GLU A 105 -13.25 10.92 -8.98
C GLU A 105 -13.45 11.98 -7.89
N LYS A 106 -14.17 13.06 -8.23
CA LYS A 106 -14.50 14.11 -7.27
C LYS A 106 -15.38 13.61 -6.12
N LYS A 107 -16.46 12.87 -6.43
CA LYS A 107 -17.39 12.32 -5.43
C LYS A 107 -16.65 11.37 -4.48
N ILE A 108 -15.90 10.42 -5.04
CA ILE A 108 -15.14 9.45 -4.25
C ILE A 108 -14.09 10.15 -3.39
N GLY A 109 -13.40 11.17 -3.93
CA GLY A 109 -12.41 11.93 -3.17
C GLY A 109 -13.00 12.71 -2.00
N GLU A 110 -14.09 13.41 -2.24
CA GLU A 110 -14.80 14.12 -1.19
C GLU A 110 -15.35 13.17 -0.12
N GLU A 111 -15.87 12.01 -0.52
CA GLU A 111 -16.33 10.98 0.41
C GLU A 111 -15.17 10.42 1.22
N PHE A 112 -14.08 10.02 0.58
CA PHE A 112 -12.94 9.39 1.26
C PHE A 112 -12.23 10.34 2.23
N ILE A 113 -12.13 11.62 1.89
CA ILE A 113 -11.61 12.65 2.80
C ILE A 113 -12.51 12.80 4.04
N LYS A 114 -13.82 12.62 3.89
CA LYS A 114 -14.78 12.67 5.01
C LYS A 114 -14.82 11.37 5.82
N ILE A 115 -14.23 10.27 5.34
CA ILE A 115 -14.13 9.03 6.13
C ILE A 115 -13.16 9.28 7.28
N GLY A 116 -13.72 9.32 8.49
CA GLY A 116 -13.12 9.79 9.74
C GLY A 116 -11.66 9.43 9.96
N ASN A 117 -11.39 8.45 10.82
CA ASN A 117 -10.02 8.06 11.15
C ASN A 117 -9.55 6.87 10.30
N PHE A 118 -8.26 6.51 10.41
CA PHE A 118 -7.66 5.41 9.67
C PHE A 118 -8.44 4.08 9.77
N LEU A 119 -8.98 3.75 10.94
CA LEU A 119 -9.76 2.51 11.11
C LEU A 119 -11.09 2.57 10.36
N ASP A 120 -11.71 3.75 10.27
CA ASP A 120 -12.95 3.93 9.51
C ASP A 120 -12.69 3.76 8.01
N LYS A 121 -11.53 4.23 7.52
CA LYS A 121 -11.09 4.03 6.13
C LYS A 121 -10.88 2.55 5.82
N VAL A 122 -10.20 1.82 6.72
CA VAL A 122 -10.01 0.38 6.56
C VAL A 122 -11.35 -0.34 6.49
N LYS A 123 -12.28 -0.08 7.42
CA LYS A 123 -13.61 -0.70 7.41
C LYS A 123 -14.38 -0.46 6.12
N LYS A 124 -14.28 0.76 5.57
CA LYS A 124 -14.92 1.10 4.30
C LYS A 124 -14.31 0.32 3.14
N VAL A 125 -12.99 0.17 3.10
CA VAL A 125 -12.31 -0.67 2.10
C VAL A 125 -12.68 -2.14 2.28
N GLU A 126 -12.63 -2.68 3.50
CA GLU A 126 -13.03 -4.06 3.82
C GLU A 126 -14.46 -4.35 3.34
N ALA A 127 -15.41 -3.45 3.60
CA ALA A 127 -16.80 -3.60 3.14
C ALA A 127 -16.92 -3.70 1.61
N LEU A 128 -15.98 -3.13 0.85
CA LEU A 128 -15.97 -3.19 -0.61
C LEU A 128 -15.29 -4.48 -1.13
N ILE A 129 -14.18 -4.89 -0.51
CA ILE A 129 -13.30 -5.93 -1.07
C ILE A 129 -13.40 -7.28 -0.38
N PHE A 130 -13.66 -7.30 0.93
CA PHE A 130 -13.75 -8.52 1.73
C PHE A 130 -14.57 -8.27 3.01
N PRO A 131 -15.91 -8.33 2.94
CA PRO A 131 -16.79 -7.92 4.03
C PRO A 131 -16.62 -8.71 5.34
N ALA A 132 -16.04 -9.91 5.28
CA ALA A 132 -15.71 -10.69 6.47
C ALA A 132 -14.55 -10.10 7.29
N GLY A 133 -13.85 -9.08 6.76
CA GLY A 133 -12.78 -8.35 7.43
C GLY A 133 -11.39 -8.96 7.25
N THR A 134 -10.37 -8.12 7.43
CA THR A 134 -8.96 -8.50 7.23
C THR A 134 -8.51 -9.61 8.18
N SER A 135 -8.96 -9.62 9.44
CA SER A 135 -8.60 -10.70 10.39
C SER A 135 -9.08 -12.06 9.92
N SER A 136 -10.34 -12.18 9.48
CA SER A 136 -10.89 -13.40 8.91
C SER A 136 -10.12 -13.87 7.67
N PHE A 137 -9.64 -12.92 6.85
CA PHE A 137 -8.79 -13.25 5.70
C PHE A 137 -7.44 -13.82 6.15
N ILE A 138 -6.79 -13.22 7.13
CA ILE A 138 -5.51 -13.72 7.66
C ILE A 138 -5.68 -15.11 8.29
N GLU A 139 -6.76 -15.34 9.02
CA GLU A 139 -7.09 -16.64 9.62
C GLU A 139 -7.21 -17.76 8.57
N SER A 140 -7.63 -17.45 7.34
CA SER A 140 -7.70 -18.43 6.26
C SER A 140 -6.40 -18.60 5.47
N HIS A 141 -5.33 -17.88 5.82
CA HIS A 141 -4.05 -17.88 5.11
C HIS A 141 -2.88 -18.16 6.07
N SER A 142 -2.45 -19.43 6.14
CA SER A 142 -1.41 -19.86 7.08
C SER A 142 -0.06 -19.16 6.85
N ASP A 143 0.28 -18.82 5.60
CA ASP A 143 1.48 -18.06 5.26
C ASP A 143 1.52 -16.69 5.92
N LEU A 144 0.38 -15.98 5.94
CA LEU A 144 0.27 -14.67 6.61
C LEU A 144 0.33 -14.80 8.13
N GLN A 145 -0.26 -15.87 8.70
CA GLN A 145 -0.19 -16.12 10.13
C GLN A 145 1.23 -16.42 10.59
N ASP A 146 1.96 -17.23 9.84
CA ASP A 146 3.34 -17.59 10.17
C ASP A 146 4.28 -16.38 10.06
N GLU A 147 4.08 -15.53 9.05
CA GLU A 147 4.82 -14.27 8.91
C GLU A 147 4.52 -13.29 10.05
N ILE A 148 3.24 -13.14 10.47
CA ILE A 148 2.88 -12.33 11.65
C ILE A 148 3.59 -12.83 12.90
N LYS A 149 3.56 -14.15 13.15
CA LYS A 149 4.19 -14.76 14.33
C LYS A 149 5.70 -14.57 14.35
N THR A 150 6.34 -14.62 13.18
CA THR A 150 7.80 -14.59 13.04
C THR A 150 8.34 -13.17 13.04
N ASP A 151 7.74 -12.29 12.25
CA ASP A 151 8.31 -10.98 11.91
C ASP A 151 7.60 -9.81 12.61
N PHE A 152 6.38 -10.03 13.11
CA PHE A 152 5.52 -8.99 13.71
C PHE A 152 5.03 -9.36 15.12
N PRO A 153 5.92 -9.61 16.10
CA PRO A 153 5.56 -10.17 17.41
C PRO A 153 4.63 -9.30 18.28
N SER A 154 4.47 -8.01 17.95
CA SER A 154 3.53 -7.11 18.64
C SER A 154 2.17 -6.99 17.95
N VAL A 155 1.91 -7.78 16.90
CA VAL A 155 0.66 -7.78 16.13
C VAL A 155 -0.08 -9.09 16.39
N LEU A 156 -1.35 -8.99 16.75
CA LEU A 156 -2.25 -10.15 16.83
C LEU A 156 -3.14 -10.20 15.60
N VAL A 157 -3.55 -11.39 15.17
CA VAL A 157 -4.44 -11.57 14.00
C VAL A 157 -5.79 -10.85 14.22
N ASP A 158 -6.41 -11.08 15.37
CA ASP A 158 -7.73 -10.52 15.72
C ASP A 158 -7.72 -8.98 15.84
N SER A 159 -6.57 -8.38 16.11
CA SER A 159 -6.40 -6.92 16.23
C SER A 159 -5.47 -6.32 15.18
N PHE A 160 -5.19 -7.06 14.09
CA PHE A 160 -4.19 -6.73 13.07
C PHE A 160 -4.20 -5.25 12.67
N VAL A 161 -5.35 -4.76 12.20
CA VAL A 161 -5.50 -3.38 11.71
C VAL A 161 -5.26 -2.36 12.84
N LYS A 162 -5.76 -2.65 14.05
CA LYS A 162 -5.61 -1.77 15.21
C LYS A 162 -4.15 -1.69 15.65
N ASP A 163 -3.44 -2.82 15.64
CA ASP A 163 -2.04 -2.89 16.04
C ASP A 163 -1.14 -2.19 15.01
N MET A 164 -1.38 -2.43 13.72
CA MET A 164 -0.72 -1.70 12.62
C MET A 164 -0.91 -0.19 12.75
N ARG A 165 -2.14 0.26 13.00
CA ARG A 165 -2.46 1.67 13.23
C ARG A 165 -1.70 2.23 14.43
N ASN A 166 -1.61 1.50 15.53
CA ASN A 166 -0.93 1.99 16.73
C ASN A 166 0.58 2.07 16.54
N GLU A 167 1.16 1.14 15.80
CA GLU A 167 2.60 1.10 15.56
C GLU A 167 3.07 2.24 14.63
N ILE A 168 2.26 2.61 13.64
CA ILE A 168 2.64 3.59 12.61
C ILE A 168 1.98 4.96 12.84
N MET A 169 0.64 4.99 12.91
CA MET A 169 -0.11 6.26 12.86
C MET A 169 0.11 7.12 14.10
N TRP A 170 0.38 6.52 15.27
CA TRP A 170 0.72 7.29 16.46
C TRP A 170 2.05 8.03 16.32
N LYS A 171 3.06 7.35 15.76
CA LYS A 171 4.38 7.97 15.55
C LYS A 171 4.28 9.09 14.52
N ARG A 172 3.56 8.86 13.42
CA ARG A 172 3.21 9.90 12.44
C ARG A 172 2.53 11.09 13.09
N ASN A 173 1.52 10.87 13.94
CA ASN A 173 0.83 11.96 14.64
C ASN A 173 1.76 12.73 15.59
N ASN A 174 2.64 12.05 16.30
CA ASN A 174 3.64 12.70 17.16
C ASN A 174 4.64 13.55 16.34
N ILE A 175 5.04 13.11 15.15
CA ILE A 175 5.92 13.90 14.27
C ILE A 175 5.16 15.14 13.79
N VAL A 176 3.97 14.97 13.22
CA VAL A 176 3.22 16.06 12.54
C VAL A 176 2.62 17.05 13.54
N HIS A 177 2.06 16.58 14.65
CA HIS A 177 1.28 17.42 15.58
C HIS A 177 2.07 17.87 16.81
N ILE A 178 3.06 17.09 17.24
CA ILE A 178 3.87 17.41 18.43
C ILE A 178 5.28 17.88 18.02
N GLY A 179 5.68 17.66 16.77
CA GLY A 179 7.03 17.98 16.32
C GLY A 179 8.10 17.07 16.94
N ASN A 180 7.73 15.86 17.38
CA ASN A 180 8.70 14.91 17.92
C ASN A 180 9.62 14.40 16.80
N LYS A 181 10.93 14.65 16.93
CA LYS A 181 11.95 14.28 15.94
C LYS A 181 12.94 13.21 16.43
N LYS A 182 12.68 12.59 17.58
CA LYS A 182 13.66 11.75 18.29
C LYS A 182 13.53 10.24 18.01
N TYR A 183 12.92 9.86 16.89
CA TYR A 183 12.78 8.43 16.56
C TYR A 183 14.10 7.84 16.09
N ARG A 184 14.41 6.65 16.63
CA ARG A 184 15.60 5.89 16.26
C ARG A 184 15.44 5.20 14.91
N HIS A 185 16.56 4.77 14.34
CA HIS A 185 16.59 4.04 13.08
C HIS A 185 15.78 2.74 13.14
N ASP A 186 15.89 1.97 14.22
CA ASP A 186 15.16 0.72 14.38
C ASP A 186 13.64 0.92 14.55
N GLU A 187 13.22 2.04 15.15
CA GLU A 187 11.80 2.42 15.21
C GLU A 187 11.25 2.77 13.82
N ALA A 188 12.01 3.51 13.02
CA ALA A 188 11.64 3.84 11.64
C ALA A 188 11.62 2.59 10.73
N TRP A 189 12.63 1.72 10.86
CA TRP A 189 12.68 0.43 10.18
C TRP A 189 11.46 -0.45 10.53
N LYS A 190 11.07 -0.49 11.82
CA LYS A 190 9.85 -1.18 12.25
C LYS A 190 8.62 -0.60 11.53
N CYS A 191 8.44 0.72 11.49
CA CYS A 191 7.30 1.33 10.80
C CYS A 191 7.27 1.03 9.30
N LEU A 192 8.44 1.03 8.65
CA LEU A 192 8.56 0.67 7.24
C LEU A 192 8.07 -0.76 6.99
N ASN A 193 8.60 -1.74 7.72
CA ASN A 193 8.21 -3.15 7.55
C ASN A 193 6.72 -3.38 7.84
N TYR A 194 6.16 -2.69 8.84
CA TYR A 194 4.74 -2.80 9.17
C TYR A 194 3.87 -2.23 8.04
N ALA A 195 4.29 -1.13 7.41
CA ALA A 195 3.57 -0.55 6.27
C ALA A 195 3.65 -1.45 5.03
N GLU A 196 4.83 -2.02 4.74
CA GLU A 196 5.01 -3.01 3.67
C GLU A 196 4.11 -4.23 3.87
N PHE A 197 4.10 -4.80 5.08
CA PHE A 197 3.29 -5.97 5.36
C PHE A 197 1.79 -5.67 5.33
N PHE A 198 1.37 -4.49 5.81
CA PHE A 198 -0.01 -4.03 5.68
C PHE A 198 -0.44 -3.96 4.21
N ILE A 199 0.37 -3.36 3.34
CA ILE A 199 0.09 -3.28 1.90
C ILE A 199 0.01 -4.69 1.31
N LYS A 200 0.98 -5.56 1.60
CA LYS A 200 1.01 -6.96 1.14
C LYS A 200 -0.26 -7.74 1.51
N VAL A 201 -0.77 -7.58 2.72
CA VAL A 201 -2.02 -8.23 3.15
C VAL A 201 -3.20 -7.75 2.30
N PHE A 202 -3.32 -6.44 2.09
CA PHE A 202 -4.41 -5.87 1.28
C PHE A 202 -4.26 -6.16 -0.22
N GLU A 203 -3.05 -6.30 -0.74
CA GLU A 203 -2.79 -6.79 -2.10
C GLU A 203 -3.32 -8.22 -2.28
N LYS A 204 -3.04 -9.12 -1.33
CA LYS A 204 -3.58 -10.50 -1.36
C LYS A 204 -5.11 -10.52 -1.30
N ILE A 205 -5.71 -9.64 -0.50
CA ILE A 205 -7.18 -9.50 -0.45
C ILE A 205 -7.71 -9.00 -1.80
N GLU A 206 -7.08 -7.96 -2.37
CA GLU A 206 -7.44 -7.41 -3.67
C GLU A 206 -7.33 -8.47 -4.78
N GLU A 207 -6.27 -9.26 -4.80
CA GLU A 207 -6.07 -10.37 -5.75
C GLU A 207 -7.15 -11.45 -5.62
N ALA A 208 -7.56 -11.80 -4.40
CA ALA A 208 -8.68 -12.71 -4.18
C ALA A 208 -9.98 -12.15 -4.75
N LYS A 209 -10.27 -10.86 -4.50
CA LYS A 209 -11.48 -10.21 -5.00
C LYS A 209 -11.49 -10.06 -6.53
N SER A 210 -10.36 -9.70 -7.12
CA SER A 210 -10.23 -9.60 -8.58
C SER A 210 -10.41 -10.96 -9.26
N ARG A 211 -9.96 -12.06 -8.67
CA ARG A 211 -10.22 -13.42 -9.19
C ARG A 211 -11.69 -13.81 -9.14
N GLU A 212 -12.39 -13.48 -8.06
CA GLU A 212 -13.84 -13.70 -7.93
C GLU A 212 -14.60 -13.03 -9.09
N ILE A 213 -14.36 -11.73 -9.33
CA ILE A 213 -15.04 -11.01 -10.42
C ILE A 213 -14.58 -11.47 -11.81
N GLY A 214 -13.31 -11.80 -11.98
CA GLY A 214 -12.82 -12.40 -13.23
C GLY A 214 -13.54 -13.71 -13.57
N SER A 215 -13.90 -14.51 -12.55
CA SER A 215 -14.69 -15.72 -12.73
C SER A 215 -16.17 -15.45 -13.02
N GLU A 216 -16.74 -14.35 -12.49
CA GLU A 216 -18.13 -13.93 -12.79
C GLU A 216 -18.32 -13.44 -14.24
N ILE A 217 -17.27 -12.90 -14.87
CA ILE A 217 -17.35 -12.36 -16.25
C ILE A 217 -17.19 -13.47 -17.31
N ILE A 218 -16.62 -14.62 -16.95
CA ILE A 218 -16.36 -15.75 -17.86
C ILE A 218 -17.46 -16.83 -17.77
N ALA A 219 -18.29 -16.81 -16.73
CA ALA A 219 -19.45 -17.70 -16.55
C ALA A 219 -20.71 -17.14 -17.23
#